data_AF-V4NPB7-F1
#
_entry.id   AF-V4NPB7-F1
#
_cell.length_a   1.000
_cell.length_b   1.000
_cell.length_c   1.000
_cell.angle_alpha   90.00
_cell.angle_beta   90.00
_cell.angle_gamma   90.00
#
_symmetry.space_group_name_H-M   'P 1'
#
loop_
_entity.id
_entity.type
_entity.pdbx_description
1 polymer ?
#
loop_
_entity_poly.entity_id
_entity_poly.type
_entity_poly.pdbx_seq_one_letter_code
_entity_poly.pdbx_strand_id
1 'polypeptide(L)' 'MDMSVSEFRSLVEAGSLPRGREIAPGFVRWVVDDLRLIASGRAADGMDDIKW' A
#
# COMPACT_ATOMS: atom_id res chain seq x y z
N MET A 1 7.72 3.04 -7.70
CA MET A 1 7.50 1.59 -7.79
C MET A 1 7.27 1.32 -9.24
N ASP A 2 8.15 0.56 -9.85
CA ASP A 2 8.11 0.31 -11.29
C ASP A 2 7.41 -1.04 -11.51
N MET A 3 6.08 -1.03 -11.34
CA MET A 3 5.20 -2.18 -11.56
C MET A 3 3.89 -1.74 -12.18
N SER A 4 3.21 -2.66 -12.85
CA SER A 4 1.87 -2.42 -13.40
C SER A 4 0.81 -2.30 -12.29
N VAL A 5 -0.33 -1.68 -12.61
CA VAL A 5 -1.48 -1.58 -11.69
C VAL A 5 -2.01 -2.96 -11.30
N SER A 6 -1.97 -3.93 -12.22
CA SER A 6 -2.42 -5.30 -11.94
C SER A 6 -1.50 -6.00 -10.94
N GLU A 7 -0.18 -5.89 -11.10
CA GLU A 7 0.78 -6.48 -10.16
C GLU A 7 0.64 -5.85 -8.78
N PHE A 8 0.48 -4.53 -8.71
CA PHE A 8 0.22 -3.83 -7.46
C PHE A 8 -1.03 -4.38 -6.74
N ARG A 9 -2.14 -4.54 -7.48
CA ARG A 9 -3.39 -5.09 -6.92
C ARG A 9 -3.22 -6.52 -6.43
N SER A 10 -2.54 -7.38 -7.19
CA SER A 10 -2.27 -8.76 -6.77
C SER A 10 -1.42 -8.82 -5.51
N LEU A 11 -0.45 -7.92 -5.34
CA LEU A 11 0.35 -7.83 -4.11
C LEU A 11 -0.47 -7.33 -2.90
N VAL A 12 -1.43 -6.43 -3.12
CA VAL A 12 -2.38 -6.01 -2.07
C VAL A 12 -3.32 -7.16 -1.68
N GLU A 13 -3.84 -7.90 -2.66
CA GLU A 13 -4.70 -9.07 -2.41
C GLU A 13 -3.95 -10.20 -1.69
N ALA A 14 -2.68 -10.41 -2.02
CA ALA A 14 -1.80 -11.37 -1.36
C ALA A 14 -1.34 -10.94 0.05
N GLY A 15 -1.64 -9.71 0.48
CA GLY A 15 -1.22 -9.16 1.77
C GLY A 15 0.23 -8.67 1.83
N SER A 16 0.95 -8.68 0.70
CA SER A 16 2.32 -8.17 0.59
C SER A 16 2.38 -6.63 0.61
N LEU A 17 1.30 -5.96 0.22
CA LEU A 17 1.14 -4.51 0.26
C LEU A 17 -0.11 -4.12 1.03
N PRO A 18 -0.13 -2.94 1.69
CA PRO A 18 -1.29 -2.51 2.47
C PRO A 18 -2.48 -2.20 1.57
N ARG A 19 -3.68 -2.45 2.11
CA ARG A 19 -4.92 -1.99 1.50
C ARG A 19 -4.99 -0.47 1.57
N GLY A 20 -5.53 0.14 0.52
CA GLY A 20 -5.78 1.57 0.53
C GLY A 20 -6.95 1.92 1.43
N ARG A 21 -7.09 3.20 1.74
CA ARG A 21 -8.22 3.72 2.52
C ARG A 21 -9.42 3.92 1.61
N GLU A 22 -10.58 3.39 2.00
CA GLU A 22 -11.85 3.71 1.34
C GLU A 22 -12.23 5.17 1.65
N ILE A 23 -12.45 5.97 0.61
CA ILE A 23 -12.79 7.40 0.71
C ILE A 23 -14.23 7.69 0.26
N ALA A 24 -14.83 6.76 -0.48
CA ALA A 24 -16.23 6.71 -0.88
C ALA A 24 -16.55 5.25 -1.28
N PRO A 25 -17.84 4.85 -1.35
CA PRO A 25 -18.21 3.49 -1.70
C PRO A 25 -17.55 3.00 -3.01
N GLY A 26 -16.66 2.01 -2.89
CA GLY A 26 -15.92 1.44 -4.04
C GLY A 26 -14.73 2.28 -4.54
N PHE A 27 -14.43 3.41 -3.90
CA PHE A 27 -13.27 4.25 -4.20
C PHE A 27 -12.23 4.11 -3.11
N VAL A 28 -11.11 3.50 -3.48
CA VAL A 28 -9.97 3.28 -2.59
C VAL A 28 -8.81 4.17 -3.01
N ARG A 29 -8.17 4.81 -2.02
CA ARG A 29 -7.02 5.66 -2.24
C ARG A 29 -5.85 5.25 -1.36
N TRP A 30 -4.67 5.20 -1.96
CA TRP A 30 -3.41 5.07 -1.26
C TRP A 30 -2.78 6.44 -1.07
N VAL A 31 -2.22 6.67 0.12
CA VAL A 31 -1.40 7.85 0.37
C VAL A 31 -0.06 7.63 -0.31
N VAL A 32 0.35 8.57 -1.16
CA VAL A 32 1.57 8.44 -1.96
C VAL A 32 2.81 8.35 -1.07
N ASP A 33 2.81 9.07 0.07
CA ASP A 33 3.94 9.06 1.00
C ASP A 33 4.14 7.69 1.65
N ASP A 34 3.06 7.00 2.04
CA ASP A 34 3.12 5.62 2.56
C ASP A 34 3.69 4.67 1.50
N LEU A 35 3.24 4.80 0.24
CA LEU A 35 3.79 4.01 -0.86
C LEU A 35 5.27 4.31 -1.11
N ARG A 36 5.72 5.56 -0.95
CA ARG A 36 7.13 5.93 -1.07
C ARG A 36 7.96 5.29 0.04
N LEU A 37 7.45 5.25 1.28
CA LEU A 37 8.13 4.60 2.41
C LEU A 37 8.32 3.10 2.13
N ILE A 38 7.28 2.42 1.65
CA ILE A 38 7.36 1.00 1.28
C ILE A 38 8.35 0.79 0.13
N ALA A 39 8.27 1.60 -0.93
CA ALA A 39 9.16 1.50 -2.09
C ALA A 39 10.63 1.72 -1.72
N SER A 40 10.90 2.55 -0.72
CA SER A 40 12.25 2.83 -0.22
C SER A 40 12.77 1.81 0.80
N GLY A 41 11.97 0.81 1.17
CA GLY A 41 12.31 -0.18 2.20
C GLY A 41 12.30 0.37 3.64
N ARG A 42 11.96 1.65 3.83
CA ARG A 42 11.92 2.32 5.14
C ARG A 42 10.66 2.00 5.95
N ALA A 43 9.66 1.36 5.34
CA ALA A 43 8.47 0.90 6.05
C ALA A 43 8.75 -0.25 7.05
N ALA A 44 9.84 -1.00 6.87
CA ALA A 44 10.19 -2.12 7.76
C ALA A 44 10.64 -1.68 9.16
N ASP A 45 11.02 -0.40 9.34
CA ASP A 45 11.57 0.15 10.59
C ASP A 45 10.49 0.83 11.48
N GLY A 46 9.20 0.71 11.13
CA GLY A 46 8.11 1.41 11.82
C GLY A 46 6.72 0.77 11.63
N MET A 47 6.67 -0.55 11.42
CA MET A 47 5.45 -1.28 11.04
C MET A 47 4.50 -1.62 12.22
N ASP A 48 4.69 -1.01 13.40
CA ASP A 48 3.79 -1.18 14.55
C ASP A 48 2.51 -0.30 14.47
N ASP A 49 2.52 0.78 13.67
CA ASP A 49 1.41 1.75 13.61
C ASP A 49 0.48 1.61 12.40
N ILE A 50 0.80 0.71 11.46
CA ILE A 50 -0.07 0.45 10.31
C ILE A 50 -1.11 -0.61 10.71
N LYS A 51 -2.34 -0.18 11.00
CA LYS A 51 -3.46 -1.11 11.12
C LYS A 51 -3.75 -1.75 9.76
N TRP A 52 -3.40 -3.03 9.64
CA TRP A 52 -3.71 -3.91 8.52
C TRP A 52 -5.21 -4.18 8.38
#